data_AF-A0A2S9INL1-F1
#
_entry.id   AF-A0A2S9INL1-F1
#
_cell.length_a   1.000
_cell.length_b   1.000
_cell.length_c   1.000
_cell.angle_alpha   90.00
_cell.angle_beta   90.00
_cell.angle_gamma   90.00
#
_symmetry.space_group_name_H-M   'P 1'
#
loop_
_entity.id
_entity.type
_entity.pdbx_description
1 polymer ?
#
loop_
_entity_poly.entity_id
_entity_poly.type
_entity_poly.pdbx_seq_one_letter_code
_entity_poly.pdbx_strand_id
1 'polypeptide(L)'
;MRNETIHVKPWSKDQGEYVIINKADFDPKRHELFEEAAPVSVPASTSDFVDGEAFSDDQLRDIITKASGAAPHHRTGRDKLIEQFNELQAKSE
;
A
#
# COMPACT_ATOMS: atom_id res chain seq x y z
N MET A 1 29.58 -16.91 5.03
CA MET A 1 28.45 -16.54 5.92
C MET A 1 27.60 -15.57 5.13
N ARG A 2 26.29 -15.82 4.97
CA ARG A 2 25.40 -14.86 4.30
C ARG A 2 24.97 -13.85 5.37
N ASN A 3 25.49 -12.64 5.30
CA ASN A 3 25.11 -11.57 6.22
C ASN A 3 23.73 -11.07 5.75
N GLU A 4 22.69 -11.55 6.40
CA GLU A 4 21.31 -11.13 6.12
C GLU A 4 21.07 -9.78 6.81
N THR A 5 20.77 -8.75 6.02
CA THR A 5 20.49 -7.39 6.51
C THR A 5 18.98 -7.14 6.58
N ILE A 6 18.55 -6.38 7.57
CA ILE A 6 17.15 -6.01 7.83
C ILE A 6 17.02 -4.51 8.05
N HIS A 7 15.82 -3.98 7.81
CA HIS A 7 15.48 -2.58 8.06
C HIS A 7 14.90 -2.43 9.48
N VAL A 8 15.38 -1.43 10.22
CA VAL A 8 14.91 -1.10 11.58
C VAL A 8 14.60 0.38 11.70
N LYS A 9 13.72 0.72 12.63
CA LYS A 9 13.31 2.09 12.88
C LYS A 9 14.53 2.91 13.30
N PRO A 10 14.62 4.17 12.82
CA PRO A 10 15.67 5.06 13.21
C PRO A 10 15.49 5.46 14.69
N TRP A 11 16.55 5.30 15.47
CA TRP A 11 16.60 5.76 16.86
C TRP A 11 16.78 7.29 16.99
N SER A 12 17.19 7.98 15.92
CA SER A 12 17.31 9.43 15.86
C SER A 12 16.83 9.98 14.52
N LYS A 13 16.31 11.21 14.52
CA LYS A 13 15.82 11.92 13.32
C LYS A 13 16.92 12.22 12.30
N ASP A 14 18.18 12.18 12.72
CA ASP A 14 19.34 12.39 11.85
C ASP A 14 19.69 11.17 10.99
N GLN A 15 19.07 10.00 11.22
CA GLN A 15 19.40 8.75 10.54
C GLN A 15 18.56 8.46 9.29
N GLY A 16 17.61 9.33 8.93
CA GLY A 16 16.71 9.11 7.78
C GLY A 16 15.46 8.33 8.13
N GLU A 17 14.81 7.72 7.12
CA GLU A 17 13.52 7.02 7.28
C GLU A 17 13.66 5.62 7.91
N TYR A 18 14.78 4.94 7.65
CA TYR A 18 15.11 3.62 8.23
C TYR A 18 16.62 3.41 8.32
N VAL A 19 17.02 2.42 9.13
CA VAL A 19 18.41 2.01 9.32
C VAL A 19 18.57 0.56 8.87
N ILE A 20 19.59 0.28 8.06
CA ILE A 20 19.92 -1.08 7.64
C ILE A 20 20.92 -1.67 8.64
N ILE A 21 20.56 -2.76 9.31
CA ILE A 21 21.46 -3.49 10.22
C ILE A 21 21.55 -4.96 9.81
N ASN A 22 22.55 -5.68 10.29
CA ASN A 22 22.55 -7.13 10.13
C ASN A 22 21.53 -7.75 11.08
N LYS A 23 20.89 -8.84 10.66
CA LYS A 23 19.99 -9.64 11.49
C LYS A 23 20.67 -10.19 12.74
N ALA A 24 21.98 -10.42 12.69
CA ALA A 24 22.77 -10.82 13.86
C ALA A 24 22.90 -9.71 14.91
N ASP A 25 22.78 -8.44 14.50
CA ASP A 25 22.85 -7.24 15.36
C ASP A 25 21.45 -6.76 15.78
N PHE A 26 20.38 -7.44 15.35
CA PHE A 26 19.00 -7.11 15.74
C PHE A 26 18.77 -7.45 17.21
N ASP A 27 18.32 -6.47 17.98
CA ASP A 27 17.98 -6.64 19.39
C ASP A 27 16.58 -6.08 19.58
N PRO A 28 15.55 -6.90 19.83
CA PRO A 28 14.16 -6.43 19.95
C PRO A 28 13.94 -5.44 21.10
N LYS A 29 14.89 -5.28 22.02
CA LYS A 29 14.82 -4.25 23.08
C LYS A 29 15.33 -2.88 22.63
N ARG A 30 16.17 -2.82 21.59
CA ARG A 30 16.81 -1.57 21.11
C ARG A 30 16.42 -1.22 19.68
N HIS A 31 16.03 -2.22 18.91
CA HIS A 31 15.71 -2.16 17.50
C HIS A 31 14.26 -2.61 17.31
N GLU A 32 13.45 -1.72 16.73
CA GLU A 32 12.11 -2.06 16.26
C GLU A 32 12.20 -2.31 14.75
N LEU A 33 11.69 -3.45 14.27
CA LEU A 33 11.68 -3.75 12.84
C LEU A 33 10.93 -2.63 12.11
N PHE A 34 11.61 -2.00 11.16
CA PHE A 34 10.95 -1.12 10.22
C PHE A 34 10.30 -2.07 9.22
N GLU A 35 9.05 -2.41 9.48
CA GLU A 35 8.16 -2.83 8.41
C GLU A 35 8.04 -1.62 7.48
N GLU A 36 9.03 -1.49 6.60
CA GLU A 36 8.83 -0.87 5.31
C GLU A 36 7.61 -1.60 4.78
N ALA A 37 6.46 -0.91 4.80
CA ALA A 37 5.30 -1.38 4.11
C ALA A 37 5.80 -1.71 2.70
N ALA A 38 5.95 -3.01 2.43
CA ALA A 38 6.00 -3.52 1.08
C ALA A 38 4.94 -2.71 0.32
N PRO A 39 5.28 -2.14 -0.84
CA PRO A 39 4.42 -1.19 -1.51
C PRO A 39 3.02 -1.80 -1.57
N VAL A 40 2.07 -1.10 -0.95
CA VAL A 40 0.65 -1.45 -0.86
C VAL A 40 0.35 -2.81 -0.23
N SER A 41 0.40 -2.88 1.11
CA SER A 41 -0.69 -3.54 1.82
C SER A 41 -1.98 -2.80 1.44
N VAL A 42 -2.66 -3.31 0.42
CA VAL A 42 -4.10 -3.07 0.23
C VAL A 42 -4.73 -3.29 1.61
N PRO A 43 -5.42 -2.30 2.20
CA PRO A 43 -6.02 -2.49 3.50
C PRO A 43 -7.02 -3.64 3.39
N ALA A 44 -6.65 -4.80 3.93
CA ALA A 44 -7.53 -5.93 4.18
C ALA A 44 -8.46 -5.59 5.36
N SER A 45 -9.21 -4.50 5.22
CA SER A 45 -10.17 -4.05 6.21
C SER A 45 -11.29 -3.22 5.57
N THR A 46 -12.00 -3.83 4.61
CA THR A 46 -13.46 -3.74 4.42
C THR A 46 -13.85 -4.78 3.37
N SER A 47 -13.75 -6.05 3.77
CA SER A 47 -14.53 -7.08 3.10
C SER A 47 -16.02 -6.76 3.32
N ASP A 48 -16.76 -6.85 2.22
CA ASP A 48 -18.21 -7.15 2.13
C ASP A 48 -19.21 -6.05 1.75
N PHE A 49 -18.91 -4.75 1.80
CA PHE A 49 -19.83 -3.74 1.25
C PHE A 49 -19.08 -2.47 0.84
N VAL A 50 -18.73 -2.33 -0.44
CA VAL A 50 -18.04 -1.14 -0.92
C VAL A 50 -18.60 -0.66 -2.26
N ASP A 51 -19.71 0.07 -2.18
CA ASP A 51 -20.08 1.00 -3.25
C ASP A 51 -18.90 1.92 -3.55
N GLY A 52 -18.61 2.16 -4.84
CA GLY A 52 -17.53 3.07 -5.25
C GLY A 52 -17.62 4.47 -4.64
N GLU A 53 -18.78 4.86 -4.11
CA GLU A 53 -19.01 6.09 -3.36
C GLU A 53 -18.30 6.15 -2.00
N ALA A 54 -17.87 5.03 -1.43
CA ALA A 54 -17.13 5.01 -0.15
C ALA A 54 -15.66 5.41 -0.30
N PHE A 55 -15.12 5.39 -1.53
CA PHE A 55 -13.71 5.66 -1.80
C PHE A 55 -13.48 7.09 -2.28
N SER A 56 -12.30 7.64 -1.98
CA SER A 56 -11.82 8.90 -2.57
C SER A 56 -11.44 8.71 -4.04
N ASP A 57 -11.41 9.79 -4.82
CA ASP A 57 -11.09 9.73 -6.25
C ASP A 57 -9.71 9.11 -6.53
N ASP A 58 -8.71 9.39 -5.70
CA ASP A 58 -7.37 8.78 -5.81
C ASP A 58 -7.38 7.28 -5.48
N GLN A 59 -8.20 6.86 -4.51
CA GLN A 59 -8.35 5.44 -4.17
C GLN A 59 -9.05 4.68 -5.30
N LEU A 60 -10.10 5.25 -5.90
CA LEU A 60 -10.77 4.66 -7.05
C LEU A 60 -9.79 4.48 -8.22
N ARG A 61 -8.95 5.48 -8.51
CA ARG A 61 -7.93 5.37 -9.56
C ARG A 61 -6.92 4.27 -9.28
N ASP A 62 -6.42 4.17 -8.05
CA ASP A 62 -5.47 3.12 -7.68
C ASP A 62 -6.08 1.72 -7.83
N ILE A 63 -7.32 1.54 -7.38
CA ILE A 63 -8.02 0.25 -7.48
C ILE A 63 -8.33 -0.10 -8.94
N ILE A 64 -8.84 0.85 -9.73
CA ILE A 64 -9.09 0.64 -11.17
C ILE A 64 -7.79 0.30 -11.89
N THR A 65 -6.69 0.99 -11.58
CA THR A 65 -5.38 0.70 -12.18
C THR A 65 -4.90 -0.70 -11.82
N LYS A 66 -5.08 -1.13 -10.56
CA LYS A 66 -4.72 -2.48 -10.12
C LYS A 66 -5.59 -3.57 -10.75
N ALA A 67 -6.89 -3.34 -10.88
CA ALA A 67 -7.85 -4.31 -11.41
C ALA A 67 -7.84 -4.39 -12.94
N SER A 68 -7.76 -3.24 -13.62
CA SER A 68 -7.80 -3.13 -15.09
C SER A 68 -6.41 -3.15 -15.73
N GLY A 69 -5.35 -2.81 -14.98
CA GLY A 69 -4.02 -2.54 -15.53
C GLY A 69 -3.92 -1.21 -16.30
N ALA A 70 -5.04 -0.47 -16.43
CA ALA A 70 -5.12 0.80 -17.13
C ALA A 70 -5.45 1.93 -16.16
N ALA A 71 -4.57 2.92 -16.07
CA ALA A 71 -4.74 4.07 -15.19
C ALA A 71 -5.77 5.06 -15.76
N PRO A 72 -6.84 5.40 -15.03
CA PRO A 72 -7.78 6.43 -15.45
C PRO A 72 -7.11 7.81 -15.53
N HIS A 73 -7.53 8.64 -16.48
CA HIS A 73 -7.00 9.99 -16.60
C HIS A 73 -7.32 10.84 -15.35
N HIS A 74 -6.43 11.73 -14.94
CA HIS A 74 -6.62 12.58 -13.75
C HIS A 74 -7.78 13.59 -13.86
N ARG A 75 -8.39 13.68 -15.05
CA ARG A 75 -9.59 14.50 -15.34
C ARG A 75 -10.87 13.66 -15.37
N THR A 76 -10.76 12.34 -15.21
CA THR A 76 -11.92 11.47 -15.03
C THR A 76 -12.57 11.87 -13.71
N GLY A 77 -13.81 12.36 -13.83
CA GLY A 77 -14.62 12.75 -12.68
C GLY A 77 -15.02 11.53 -11.85
N ARG A 78 -15.37 11.78 -10.59
CA ARG A 78 -15.80 10.78 -9.61
C ARG A 78 -16.82 9.79 -10.18
N ASP A 79 -17.87 10.29 -10.82
CA ASP A 79 -18.96 9.45 -11.37
C ASP A 79 -18.42 8.37 -12.33
N LYS A 80 -17.46 8.74 -13.20
CA LYS A 80 -16.85 7.79 -14.13
C LYS A 80 -15.89 6.82 -13.45
N LEU A 81 -15.21 7.23 -12.39
CA LEU A 81 -14.37 6.34 -11.60
C LEU A 81 -15.21 5.28 -10.88
N ILE A 82 -16.34 5.70 -10.30
CA ILE A 82 -17.29 4.77 -9.64
C ILE A 82 -17.86 3.79 -10.66
N GLU A 83 -18.29 4.26 -11.84
CA GLU A 83 -18.80 3.40 -12.91
C GLU A 83 -17.75 2.36 -13.34
N GLN A 84 -16.51 2.78 -13.62
CA GLN A 84 -15.42 1.88 -13.98
C GLN A 84 -15.10 0.87 -12.88
N PHE A 85 -15.11 1.30 -11.62
CA PHE A 85 -14.88 0.43 -10.48
C PHE A 85 -15.99 -0.63 -10.36
N ASN A 86 -17.26 -0.23 -10.44
CA ASN A 86 -18.42 -1.13 -10.37
C ASN A 86 -18.43 -2.12 -11.55
N GLU A 87 -18.11 -1.68 -12.76
CA GLU A 87 -18.00 -2.56 -13.93
C GLU A 87 -16.89 -3.61 -13.77
N LEU A 88 -15.75 -3.24 -13.16
CA LEU A 88 -14.63 -4.16 -12.93
C LEU A 88 -14.97 -5.21 -11.86
N GLN A 89 -15.71 -4.83 -10.83
CA GLN A 89 -16.26 -5.76 -9.83
C GLN A 89 -17.27 -6.70 -10.49
N ALA A 90 -18.23 -6.17 -11.24
CA ALA A 90 -19.26 -6.96 -11.93
C ALA A 90 -18.70 -7.91 -13.00
N LYS A 91 -17.55 -7.60 -13.62
CA LYS A 91 -16.84 -8.48 -14.56
C LYS A 91 -15.97 -9.53 -13.88
N SER A 92 -15.66 -9.38 -12.60
CA SER A 92 -14.84 -10.32 -11.84
C SER A 92 -15.66 -11.39 -11.11
N GLU A 93 -16.99 -11.36 -11.25
CA GLU A 93 -17.95 -12.36 -10.76
C GLU A 93 -18.37 -13.32 -11.89
#